data_AF-A0A0Q9XWY8-F1
#
_entry.id   AF-A0A0Q9XWY8-F1
#
_cell.length_a   1.000
_cell.length_b   1.000
_cell.length_c   1.000
_cell.angle_alpha   90.00
_cell.angle_beta   90.00
_cell.angle_gamma   90.00
#
_symmetry.space_group_name_H-M   'P 1'
#
loop_
_entity.id
_entity.type
_entity.pdbx_description
1 polymer ?
#
loop_
_entity_poly.entity_id
_entity_poly.type
_entity_poly.pdbx_seq_one_letter_code
_entity_poly.pdbx_strand_id
1 'polypeptide(L)'
;MALQRIKNYGANIALAPYLLSCFEWLPKERISPLIPEFIRQIEQYVASLTLPHEKIHFTRTLYETMDEETLTKIDASLIERLYTTLLPYSRFRYNEYLLNKQDYRKWVALQVYMGDTIDFIDRATLDLVAKQDPVAIKPLYHAAVIEQIDLRNRDSYKKAVRYLKKLRTVYRKEKNLDQWEFYLSTLLKKTKRLRAFQEECRKGKLVHEE
;
A
#
# COMPACT_ATOMS: atom_id res chain seq x y z
N MET A 1 -32.47 8.57 -24.90
CA MET A 1 -31.43 8.62 -25.96
C MET A 1 -30.01 8.71 -25.41
N ALA A 2 -29.66 9.62 -24.49
CA ALA A 2 -28.29 9.74 -23.96
C ALA A 2 -27.79 8.49 -23.21
N LEU A 3 -28.62 7.86 -22.37
CA LEU A 3 -28.28 6.62 -21.64
C LEU A 3 -28.02 5.41 -22.56
N GLN A 4 -28.80 5.29 -23.64
CA GLN A 4 -28.67 4.22 -24.62
C GLN A 4 -27.44 4.46 -25.53
N ARG A 5 -27.14 5.74 -25.78
CA ARG A 5 -25.88 6.17 -26.38
C ARG A 5 -24.68 5.87 -25.48
N ILE A 6 -24.72 6.16 -24.17
CA ILE A 6 -23.64 5.83 -23.23
C ILE A 6 -23.40 4.30 -23.17
N LYS A 7 -24.46 3.48 -23.14
CA LYS A 7 -24.34 2.02 -23.26
C LYS A 7 -23.73 1.57 -24.59
N ASN A 8 -24.08 2.21 -25.70
CA ASN A 8 -23.53 1.90 -27.02
C ASN A 8 -22.11 2.47 -27.25
N TYR A 9 -21.76 3.55 -26.56
CA TYR A 9 -20.44 4.18 -26.56
C TYR A 9 -19.45 3.45 -25.64
N GLY A 10 -19.95 2.66 -24.68
CA GLY A 10 -19.12 1.84 -23.79
C GLY A 10 -18.30 0.73 -24.46
N ALA A 11 -18.47 0.55 -25.76
CA ALA A 11 -17.66 -0.35 -26.60
C ALA A 11 -16.39 0.32 -27.15
N ASN A 12 -16.26 1.66 -27.09
CA ASN A 12 -15.11 2.36 -27.64
C ASN A 12 -14.20 2.88 -26.53
N ILE A 13 -13.07 2.20 -26.37
CA ILE A 13 -12.02 2.48 -25.39
C ILE A 13 -11.59 3.97 -25.44
N ALA A 14 -11.61 4.61 -26.61
CA ALA A 14 -11.22 6.02 -26.79
C ALA A 14 -12.14 7.05 -26.09
N LEU A 15 -13.28 6.62 -25.53
CA LEU A 15 -14.26 7.50 -24.90
C LEU A 15 -14.11 7.60 -23.37
N ALA A 16 -13.16 6.90 -22.75
CA ALA A 16 -12.93 7.01 -21.30
C ALA A 16 -12.69 8.47 -20.82
N PRO A 17 -11.93 9.32 -21.54
CA PRO A 17 -11.80 10.75 -21.21
C PRO A 17 -13.10 11.55 -21.35
N TYR A 18 -13.98 11.14 -22.28
CA TYR A 18 -15.28 11.79 -22.48
C TYR A 18 -16.32 11.37 -21.43
N LEU A 19 -16.27 10.11 -20.99
CA LEU A 19 -17.10 9.66 -19.88
C LEU A 19 -16.71 10.37 -18.60
N LEU A 20 -15.42 10.62 -18.38
CA LEU A 20 -14.93 11.43 -17.27
C LEU A 20 -15.59 12.82 -17.21
N SER A 21 -15.61 13.56 -18.33
CA SER A 21 -16.26 14.86 -18.35
C SER A 21 -17.75 14.75 -18.10
N CYS A 22 -18.44 13.70 -18.57
CA CYS A 22 -19.87 13.52 -18.29
C CYS A 22 -20.20 13.38 -16.79
N PHE A 23 -19.28 12.90 -15.95
CA PHE A 23 -19.50 12.78 -14.51
C PHE A 23 -19.60 14.15 -13.81
N GLU A 24 -18.95 15.19 -14.35
CA GLU A 24 -19.06 16.55 -13.81
C GLU A 24 -20.47 17.14 -13.98
N TRP A 25 -21.22 16.68 -14.98
CA TRP A 25 -22.49 17.29 -15.41
C TRP A 25 -23.73 16.42 -15.08
N LEU A 26 -23.56 15.22 -14.54
CA LEU A 26 -24.67 14.30 -14.26
C LEU A 26 -25.07 14.31 -12.77
N PRO A 27 -26.38 14.27 -12.44
CA PRO A 27 -26.83 14.14 -11.06
C PRO A 27 -26.48 12.75 -10.49
N LYS A 28 -26.20 12.69 -9.18
CA LYS A 28 -25.61 11.52 -8.48
C LYS A 28 -26.43 10.24 -8.66
N GLU A 29 -27.76 10.35 -8.72
CA GLU A 29 -28.70 9.24 -8.88
C GLU A 29 -28.60 8.59 -10.27
N ARG A 30 -28.11 9.34 -11.27
CA ARG A 30 -27.88 8.85 -12.64
C ARG A 30 -26.48 8.27 -12.81
N ILE A 31 -25.53 8.67 -11.97
CA ILE A 31 -24.15 8.18 -12.00
C ILE A 31 -24.07 6.77 -11.43
N SER A 32 -24.70 6.52 -10.27
CA SER A 32 -24.63 5.24 -9.55
C SER A 32 -24.76 3.98 -10.43
N PRO A 33 -25.80 3.83 -11.29
CA PRO A 33 -25.94 2.63 -12.12
C PRO A 33 -24.90 2.51 -13.26
N LEU A 34 -24.18 3.58 -13.58
CA LEU A 34 -23.16 3.62 -14.65
C LEU A 34 -21.76 3.29 -14.14
N ILE A 35 -21.52 3.32 -12.82
CA ILE A 35 -20.17 3.20 -12.25
C ILE A 35 -19.48 1.88 -12.59
N PRO A 36 -20.10 0.68 -12.46
CA PRO A 36 -19.39 -0.57 -12.72
C PRO A 36 -18.90 -0.69 -14.17
N GLU A 37 -19.73 -0.22 -15.10
CA GLU A 37 -19.43 -0.20 -16.53
C GLU A 37 -18.36 0.86 -16.85
N PHE A 38 -18.43 2.01 -16.19
CA PHE A 38 -17.41 3.05 -16.29
C PHE A 38 -16.04 2.57 -15.78
N ILE A 39 -15.98 1.91 -14.62
CA ILE A 39 -14.74 1.32 -14.11
C ILE A 39 -14.19 0.33 -15.14
N ARG A 40 -15.01 -0.62 -15.61
CA ARG A 40 -14.58 -1.61 -16.62
C ARG A 40 -13.95 -0.94 -17.85
N GLN A 41 -14.48 0.19 -18.30
CA GLN A 41 -13.94 0.93 -19.44
C GLN A 41 -12.65 1.68 -19.11
N ILE A 42 -12.53 2.28 -17.92
CA ILE A 42 -11.28 2.86 -17.43
C ILE A 42 -10.18 1.80 -17.40
N GLU A 43 -10.48 0.61 -16.86
CA GLU A 43 -9.54 -0.51 -16.78
C GLU A 43 -9.05 -0.90 -18.19
N GLN A 44 -9.97 -1.02 -19.16
CA GLN A 44 -9.64 -1.32 -20.55
C GLN A 44 -8.85 -0.19 -21.23
N TYR A 45 -9.20 1.07 -20.96
CA TYR A 45 -8.49 2.22 -21.50
C TYR A 45 -7.06 2.30 -20.99
N VAL A 46 -6.86 2.23 -19.67
CA VAL A 46 -5.52 2.26 -19.08
C VAL A 46 -4.68 1.07 -19.55
N ALA A 47 -5.30 -0.11 -19.73
CA ALA A 47 -4.63 -1.27 -20.31
C ALA A 47 -4.23 -1.06 -21.78
N SER A 48 -5.02 -0.31 -22.55
CA SER A 48 -4.72 0.01 -23.95
C SER A 48 -3.60 1.05 -24.13
N LEU A 49 -3.36 1.89 -23.12
CA LEU A 49 -2.26 2.86 -23.15
C LEU A 49 -0.91 2.12 -23.15
N THR A 50 -0.02 2.51 -24.05
CA THR A 50 1.30 1.87 -24.17
C THR A 50 2.37 2.61 -23.37
N LEU A 51 2.25 3.94 -23.25
CA LEU A 51 3.29 4.76 -22.61
C LEU A 51 2.99 4.97 -21.12
N PRO A 52 3.99 4.81 -20.22
CA PRO A 52 3.80 5.00 -18.79
C PRO A 52 3.29 6.39 -18.39
N HIS A 53 3.72 7.44 -19.09
CA HIS A 53 3.30 8.81 -18.78
C HIS A 53 1.82 9.07 -19.12
N GLU A 54 1.27 8.40 -20.13
CA GLU A 54 -0.15 8.49 -20.48
C GLU A 54 -1.01 7.89 -19.36
N LYS A 55 -0.58 6.74 -18.83
CA LYS A 55 -1.25 6.08 -17.69
C LYS A 55 -1.23 6.97 -16.45
N ILE A 56 -0.09 7.59 -16.14
CA ILE A 56 0.04 8.54 -15.03
C ILE A 56 -0.88 9.74 -15.24
N HIS A 57 -0.80 10.37 -16.42
CA HIS A 57 -1.59 11.56 -16.74
C HIS A 57 -3.09 11.27 -16.62
N PHE A 58 -3.55 10.20 -17.28
CA PHE A 58 -4.96 9.81 -17.23
C PHE A 58 -5.41 9.49 -15.81
N THR A 59 -4.61 8.74 -15.05
CA THR A 59 -4.92 8.42 -13.65
C THR A 59 -5.03 9.69 -12.80
N ARG A 60 -4.14 10.68 -13.01
CA ARG A 60 -4.21 11.97 -12.31
C ARG A 60 -5.47 12.74 -12.69
N THR A 61 -5.75 12.91 -13.98
CA THR A 61 -6.93 13.63 -14.47
C THR A 61 -8.23 12.98 -13.99
N LEU A 62 -8.28 11.64 -14.00
CA LEU A 62 -9.41 10.87 -13.48
C LEU A 62 -9.73 11.26 -12.03
N TYR A 63 -8.72 11.33 -11.16
CA TYR A 63 -8.92 11.69 -9.75
C TYR A 63 -9.15 13.18 -9.51
N GLU A 64 -8.67 14.07 -10.39
CA GLU A 64 -8.98 15.50 -10.31
C GLU A 64 -10.44 15.78 -10.67
N THR A 65 -10.98 15.02 -11.62
CA THR A 65 -12.38 15.13 -12.05
C THR A 65 -13.35 14.38 -11.11
N MET A 66 -12.92 13.26 -10.54
CA MET A 66 -13.76 12.47 -9.63
C MET A 66 -13.56 12.92 -8.17
N ASP A 67 -14.55 13.59 -7.61
CA ASP A 67 -14.59 13.91 -6.19
C ASP A 67 -14.66 12.64 -5.31
N GLU A 68 -13.63 12.44 -4.47
CA GLU A 68 -13.51 11.32 -3.52
C GLU A 68 -14.73 11.21 -2.60
N GLU A 69 -15.29 12.36 -2.20
CA GLU A 69 -16.45 12.42 -1.31
C GLU A 69 -17.71 11.91 -2.02
N THR A 70 -17.91 12.29 -3.28
CA THR A 70 -19.03 11.84 -4.09
C THR A 70 -18.95 10.36 -4.42
N LEU A 71 -17.78 9.83 -4.76
CA LEU A 71 -17.62 8.39 -5.02
C LEU A 71 -17.82 7.55 -3.77
N THR A 72 -17.28 7.98 -2.63
CA THR A 72 -17.42 7.28 -1.36
C THR A 72 -18.88 7.24 -0.89
N LYS A 73 -19.65 8.31 -1.14
CA LYS A 73 -21.09 8.37 -0.84
C LYS A 73 -21.93 7.44 -1.73
N ILE A 74 -21.48 7.15 -2.94
CA ILE A 74 -22.20 6.24 -3.85
C ILE A 74 -21.85 4.80 -3.50
N ASP A 75 -20.56 4.45 -3.44
CA ASP A 75 -20.09 3.12 -3.03
C ASP A 75 -18.58 3.14 -2.70
N ALA A 76 -18.25 2.90 -1.43
CA ALA A 76 -16.88 2.86 -0.94
C ALA A 76 -16.04 1.70 -1.51
N SER A 77 -16.66 0.61 -1.98
CA SER A 77 -15.94 -0.51 -2.61
C SER A 77 -15.48 -0.18 -4.02
N LEU A 78 -16.19 0.73 -4.71
CA LEU A 78 -15.89 1.11 -6.09
C LEU A 78 -14.65 1.99 -6.18
N ILE A 79 -14.49 2.94 -5.26
CA ILE A 79 -13.29 3.78 -5.23
C ILE A 79 -12.04 2.97 -4.90
N GLU A 80 -12.16 1.99 -3.98
CA GLU A 80 -11.06 1.10 -3.66
C GLU A 80 -10.68 0.22 -4.86
N ARG A 81 -11.67 -0.35 -5.57
CA ARG A 81 -11.42 -1.09 -6.80
C ARG A 81 -10.70 -0.23 -7.83
N LEU A 82 -11.15 1.02 -8.03
CA LEU A 82 -10.52 1.96 -8.95
C LEU A 82 -9.05 2.21 -8.60
N TYR A 83 -8.76 2.46 -7.32
CA TYR A 83 -7.39 2.60 -6.85
C TYR A 83 -6.57 1.34 -7.13
N THR A 84 -7.08 0.16 -6.80
CA THR A 84 -6.33 -1.09 -6.99
C THR A 84 -6.07 -1.40 -8.46
N THR A 85 -7.03 -1.16 -9.37
CA THR A 85 -6.82 -1.46 -10.79
C THR A 85 -5.85 -0.49 -11.46
N LEU A 86 -5.76 0.75 -10.95
CA LEU A 86 -4.87 1.77 -11.49
C LEU A 86 -3.48 1.75 -10.84
N LEU A 87 -3.17 0.75 -10.01
CA LEU A 87 -1.81 0.56 -9.52
C LEU A 87 -0.83 0.26 -10.68
N PRO A 88 0.42 0.77 -10.62
CA PRO A 88 1.01 1.54 -9.53
C PRO A 88 0.75 3.06 -9.59
N TYR A 89 0.04 3.56 -10.60
CA TYR A 89 -0.13 5.00 -10.85
C TYR A 89 -1.02 5.71 -9.83
N SER A 90 -1.96 4.97 -9.25
CA SER A 90 -2.86 5.42 -8.20
C SER A 90 -2.24 5.46 -6.80
N ARG A 91 -1.00 4.98 -6.63
CA ARG A 91 -0.42 4.66 -5.32
C ARG A 91 -0.52 5.80 -4.30
N PHE A 92 -0.25 7.03 -4.72
CA PHE A 92 -0.22 8.17 -3.81
C PHE A 92 -1.61 8.48 -3.25
N ARG A 93 -2.63 8.50 -4.12
CA ARG A 93 -4.02 8.71 -3.72
C ARG A 93 -4.53 7.54 -2.88
N TYR A 94 -4.20 6.32 -3.27
CA TYR A 94 -4.63 5.15 -2.50
C TYR A 94 -4.01 5.12 -1.10
N ASN A 95 -2.75 5.50 -0.99
CA ASN A 95 -2.05 5.66 0.27
C ASN A 95 -2.75 6.67 1.20
N GLU A 96 -3.07 7.87 0.70
CA GLU A 96 -3.80 8.89 1.45
C GLU A 96 -5.20 8.40 1.87
N TYR A 97 -5.95 7.82 0.93
CA TYR A 97 -7.28 7.27 1.18
C TYR A 97 -7.29 6.23 2.31
N LEU A 98 -6.35 5.27 2.29
CA LEU A 98 -6.25 4.23 3.32
C LEU A 98 -5.90 4.80 4.69
N LEU A 99 -5.00 5.80 4.75
CA LEU A 99 -4.63 6.47 5.99
C LEU A 99 -5.81 7.28 6.56
N ASN A 100 -6.54 8.00 5.71
CA ASN A 100 -7.74 8.76 6.10
C ASN A 100 -8.84 7.83 6.64
N LYS A 101 -9.03 6.67 6.01
CA LYS A 101 -9.96 5.63 6.49
C LYS A 101 -9.44 4.80 7.66
N GLN A 102 -8.19 5.01 8.08
CA GLN A 102 -7.53 4.22 9.11
C GLN A 102 -7.48 2.71 8.80
N ASP A 103 -7.52 2.34 7.50
CA ASP A 103 -7.37 0.95 7.06
C ASP A 103 -5.88 0.58 6.96
N TYR A 104 -5.27 0.47 8.13
CA TYR A 104 -3.83 0.25 8.28
C TYR A 104 -3.35 -1.08 7.71
N ARG A 105 -4.21 -2.10 7.70
CA ARG A 105 -3.85 -3.43 7.18
C ARG A 105 -3.66 -3.39 5.67
N LYS A 106 -4.61 -2.79 4.94
CA LYS A 106 -4.47 -2.60 3.50
C LYS A 106 -3.35 -1.62 3.18
N TRP A 107 -3.17 -0.59 4.00
CA TRP A 107 -2.06 0.34 3.83
C TRP A 107 -0.72 -0.38 3.89
N VAL A 108 -0.51 -1.26 4.88
CA VAL A 108 0.70 -2.09 4.96
C VAL A 108 0.82 -3.04 3.76
N ALA A 109 -0.26 -3.70 3.36
CA ALA A 109 -0.24 -4.58 2.19
C ALA A 109 0.17 -3.82 0.92
N LEU A 110 -0.27 -2.57 0.75
CA LEU A 110 0.13 -1.71 -0.36
C LEU A 110 1.64 -1.41 -0.33
N GLN A 111 2.20 -1.04 0.81
CA GLN A 111 3.64 -0.79 0.94
C GLN A 111 4.47 -2.04 0.58
N VAL A 112 4.06 -3.20 1.08
CA VAL A 112 4.71 -4.49 0.78
C VAL A 112 4.60 -4.83 -0.72
N TYR A 113 3.43 -4.61 -1.32
CA TYR A 113 3.20 -4.87 -2.75
C TYR A 113 4.04 -3.96 -3.65
N MET A 114 4.21 -2.68 -3.27
CA MET A 114 5.08 -1.73 -3.98
C MET A 114 6.57 -2.04 -3.80
N GLY A 115 6.94 -2.84 -2.80
CA GLY A 115 8.33 -3.12 -2.47
C GLY A 115 9.05 -1.91 -1.89
N ASP A 116 8.32 -0.97 -1.29
CA ASP A 116 8.91 0.23 -0.72
C ASP A 116 9.76 -0.15 0.51
N THR A 117 11.04 0.25 0.51
CA THR A 117 11.89 0.15 1.69
C THR A 117 11.27 0.99 2.80
N ILE A 118 11.17 0.44 4.02
CA ILE A 118 10.58 1.13 5.17
C ILE A 118 11.23 2.50 5.48
N ASP A 119 12.47 2.71 5.03
CA ASP A 119 13.21 3.97 5.15
C ASP A 119 12.66 5.10 4.27
N PHE A 120 11.93 4.79 3.18
CA PHE A 120 11.28 5.78 2.33
C PHE A 120 9.89 6.19 2.82
N ILE A 121 9.36 5.49 3.82
CA ILE A 121 8.08 5.81 4.43
C ILE A 121 8.30 6.85 5.53
N ASP A 122 7.45 7.88 5.56
CA ASP A 122 7.47 8.88 6.61
C ASP A 122 7.37 8.25 8.02
N ARG A 123 8.25 8.72 8.91
CA ARG A 123 8.36 8.17 10.27
C ARG A 123 7.09 8.43 11.08
N ALA A 124 6.46 9.60 10.93
CA ALA A 124 5.25 9.92 11.68
C ALA A 124 4.10 8.97 11.28
N THR A 125 4.02 8.63 10.00
CA THR A 125 3.08 7.62 9.48
C THR A 125 3.36 6.24 10.06
N LEU A 126 4.61 5.77 10.05
CA LEU A 126 4.97 4.47 10.66
C LEU A 126 4.63 4.41 12.16
N ASP A 127 4.93 5.48 12.89
CA ASP A 127 4.67 5.55 14.33
C ASP A 127 3.16 5.64 14.64
N LEU A 128 2.39 6.34 13.79
CA LEU A 128 0.92 6.35 13.84
C LEU A 128 0.36 4.93 13.68
N VAL A 129 0.76 4.23 12.61
CA VAL A 129 0.28 2.87 12.32
C VAL A 129 0.69 1.90 13.44
N ALA A 130 1.94 1.95 13.90
CA ALA A 130 2.42 1.10 15.01
C ALA A 130 1.74 1.39 16.36
N LYS A 131 1.14 2.58 16.51
CA LYS A 131 0.35 2.96 17.68
C LYS A 131 -1.09 2.43 17.56
N GLN A 132 -1.71 2.61 16.41
CA GLN A 132 -3.13 2.32 16.20
C GLN A 132 -3.41 0.84 15.90
N ASP A 133 -2.64 0.21 15.02
CA ASP A 133 -2.72 -1.23 14.73
C ASP A 133 -1.31 -1.85 14.71
N PRO A 134 -0.78 -2.25 15.89
CA PRO A 134 0.51 -2.94 15.97
C PRO A 134 0.57 -4.22 15.13
N VAL A 135 -0.55 -4.92 14.97
CA VAL A 135 -0.60 -6.17 14.20
C VAL A 135 -0.38 -5.89 12.72
N ALA A 136 -0.99 -4.82 12.21
CA ALA A 136 -0.85 -4.42 10.82
C ALA A 136 0.60 -4.15 10.43
N ILE A 137 1.39 -3.43 11.25
CA ILE A 137 2.76 -3.01 10.86
C ILE A 137 3.81 -4.11 10.93
N LYS A 138 3.50 -5.22 11.61
CA LYS A 138 4.41 -6.35 11.82
C LYS A 138 5.08 -6.87 10.54
N PRO A 139 4.39 -7.09 9.41
CA PRO A 139 4.99 -7.58 8.17
C PRO A 139 6.03 -6.62 7.59
N LEU A 140 5.83 -5.30 7.69
CA LEU A 140 6.82 -4.31 7.21
C LEU A 140 8.12 -4.40 7.98
N TYR A 141 8.06 -4.53 9.32
CA TYR A 141 9.29 -4.69 10.10
C TYR A 141 9.99 -6.02 9.79
N HIS A 142 9.25 -7.11 9.57
CA HIS A 142 9.86 -8.37 9.14
C HIS A 142 10.57 -8.22 7.79
N ALA A 143 9.91 -7.63 6.78
CA ALA A 143 10.48 -7.40 5.46
C ALA A 143 11.75 -6.55 5.55
N ALA A 144 11.68 -5.43 6.27
CA ALA A 144 12.80 -4.51 6.45
C ALA A 144 14.00 -5.15 7.16
N VAL A 145 13.78 -6.05 8.12
CA VAL A 145 14.88 -6.78 8.77
C VAL A 145 15.62 -7.65 7.75
N ILE A 146 14.90 -8.39 6.91
CA ILE A 146 15.49 -9.27 5.90
C ILE A 146 16.24 -8.44 4.86
N GLU A 147 15.61 -7.40 4.32
CA GLU A 147 16.21 -6.48 3.36
C GLU A 147 17.55 -5.91 3.87
N GLN A 148 17.58 -5.41 5.11
CA GLN A 148 18.80 -4.86 5.69
C GLN A 148 19.88 -5.91 5.97
N ILE A 149 19.51 -7.14 6.29
CA ILE A 149 20.50 -8.24 6.44
C ILE A 149 21.11 -8.59 5.08
N ASP A 150 20.31 -8.59 4.01
CA ASP A 150 20.74 -8.94 2.66
C ASP A 150 21.70 -7.93 2.04
N LEU A 151 21.66 -6.66 2.47
CA LEU A 151 22.62 -5.61 2.08
C LEU A 151 24.05 -5.85 2.60
N ARG A 152 24.25 -6.78 3.55
CA ARG A 152 25.56 -7.30 4.00
C ARG A 152 26.63 -6.27 4.38
N ASN A 153 26.23 -5.13 4.92
CA ASN A 153 27.15 -4.11 5.44
C ASN A 153 26.80 -3.76 6.88
N ARG A 154 27.77 -3.16 7.60
CA ARG A 154 27.64 -2.91 9.03
C ARG A 154 26.52 -1.92 9.37
N ASP A 155 26.29 -0.91 8.54
CA ASP A 155 25.26 0.09 8.82
C ASP A 155 23.86 -0.47 8.58
N SER A 156 23.68 -1.31 7.57
CA SER A 156 22.45 -2.07 7.37
C SER A 156 22.19 -3.06 8.52
N TYR A 157 23.21 -3.72 9.06
CA TYR A 157 23.02 -4.55 10.27
C TYR A 157 22.54 -3.75 11.48
N LYS A 158 23.07 -2.55 11.71
CA LYS A 158 22.56 -1.66 12.76
C LYS A 158 21.09 -1.29 12.53
N LYS A 159 20.70 -1.02 11.28
CA LYS A 159 19.29 -0.76 10.93
C LYS A 159 18.41 -1.98 11.18
N ALA A 160 18.83 -3.17 10.76
CA ALA A 160 18.14 -4.43 11.04
C ALA A 160 17.89 -4.63 12.54
N VAL A 161 18.91 -4.39 13.38
CA VAL A 161 18.78 -4.46 14.85
C VAL A 161 17.78 -3.45 15.40
N ARG A 162 17.72 -2.22 14.84
CA ARG A 162 16.70 -1.23 15.23
C ARG A 162 15.30 -1.71 14.89
N TYR A 163 15.07 -2.27 13.71
CA TYR A 163 13.77 -2.83 13.33
C TYR A 163 13.41 -4.07 14.15
N LEU A 164 14.37 -4.94 14.48
CA LEU A 164 14.16 -6.07 15.39
C LEU A 164 13.65 -5.60 16.77
N LYS A 165 14.18 -4.51 17.32
CA LYS A 165 13.67 -3.93 18.58
C LYS A 165 12.25 -3.39 18.46
N LYS A 166 11.92 -2.74 17.33
CA LYS A 166 10.54 -2.30 17.04
C LYS A 166 9.60 -3.50 16.93
N LEU A 167 10.02 -4.53 16.21
CA LEU A 167 9.29 -5.78 16.04
C LEU A 167 9.04 -6.50 17.37
N ARG A 168 10.05 -6.61 18.26
CA ARG A 168 9.88 -7.12 19.62
C ARG A 168 8.80 -6.35 20.40
N THR A 169 8.76 -5.03 20.24
CA THR A 169 7.76 -4.17 20.88
C THR A 169 6.36 -4.47 20.36
N VAL A 170 6.20 -4.73 19.06
CA VAL A 170 4.94 -5.15 18.45
C VAL A 170 4.48 -6.50 19.02
N TYR A 171 5.32 -7.54 19.00
CA TYR A 171 4.99 -8.84 19.59
C TYR A 171 4.62 -8.77 21.07
N ARG A 172 5.29 -7.90 21.84
CA ARG A 172 4.95 -7.66 23.25
C ARG A 172 3.55 -7.06 23.41
N LYS A 173 3.17 -6.10 22.56
CA LYS A 173 1.81 -5.51 22.58
C LYS A 173 0.75 -6.55 22.22
N GLU A 174 1.08 -7.49 21.33
CA GLU A 174 0.21 -8.61 20.96
C GLU A 174 0.15 -9.72 22.03
N LYS A 175 0.90 -9.61 23.13
CA LYS A 175 1.07 -10.68 24.14
C LYS A 175 1.57 -12.00 23.53
N ASN A 176 2.35 -11.92 22.44
CA ASN A 176 2.86 -13.08 21.70
C ASN A 176 4.38 -13.11 21.70
N LEU A 177 5.00 -13.09 22.88
CA LEU A 177 6.45 -13.12 23.02
C LEU A 177 7.06 -14.48 22.64
N ASP A 178 6.31 -15.57 22.79
CA ASP A 178 6.78 -16.91 22.41
C ASP A 178 7.09 -16.97 20.90
N GLN A 179 6.22 -16.40 20.06
CA GLN A 179 6.46 -16.32 18.62
C GLN A 179 7.65 -15.40 18.28
N TRP A 180 7.86 -14.34 19.06
CA TRP A 180 9.04 -13.49 18.92
C TRP A 180 10.34 -14.27 19.19
N GLU A 181 10.39 -15.04 20.28
CA GLU A 181 11.57 -15.85 20.61
C GLU A 181 11.83 -16.93 19.56
N PHE A 182 10.78 -17.59 19.07
CA PHE A 182 10.89 -18.54 17.95
C PHE A 182 11.42 -17.87 16.67
N TYR A 183 10.90 -16.69 16.32
CA TYR A 183 11.36 -15.94 15.16
C TYR A 183 12.83 -15.52 15.29
N LEU A 184 13.20 -14.92 16.43
CA LEU A 184 14.55 -14.41 16.65
C LEU A 184 15.57 -15.54 16.65
N SER A 185 15.31 -16.62 17.38
CA SER A 185 16.19 -17.80 17.42
C SER A 185 16.39 -18.41 16.02
N THR A 186 15.32 -18.52 15.24
CA THR A 186 15.38 -18.98 13.84
C THR A 186 16.22 -18.05 12.97
N LEU A 187 16.03 -16.74 13.10
CA LEU A 187 16.78 -15.73 12.36
C LEU A 187 18.28 -15.80 12.69
N LEU A 188 18.64 -15.86 13.97
CA LEU A 188 20.03 -15.95 14.43
C LEU A 188 20.69 -17.25 13.97
N LYS A 189 19.96 -18.38 13.98
CA LYS A 189 20.45 -19.66 13.45
C LYS A 189 20.73 -19.60 11.95
N LYS A 190 19.84 -18.98 11.16
CA LYS A 190 20.02 -18.80 9.70
C LYS A 190 21.21 -17.87 9.38
N THR A 191 21.40 -16.84 10.20
CA THR A 191 22.44 -15.82 10.02
C THR A 191 23.71 -16.07 10.83
N LYS A 192 23.94 -17.31 11.32
CA LYS A 192 25.07 -17.65 12.21
C LYS A 192 26.45 -17.30 11.66
N ARG A 193 26.61 -17.30 10.32
CA ARG A 193 27.88 -16.98 9.64
C ARG A 193 28.12 -15.47 9.52
N LEU A 194 27.10 -14.64 9.71
CA LEU A 194 27.19 -13.18 9.63
C LEU A 194 27.67 -12.60 10.97
N ARG A 195 28.95 -12.80 11.31
CA ARG A 195 29.52 -12.43 12.63
C ARG A 195 29.25 -10.98 13.02
N ALA A 196 29.39 -10.04 12.09
CA ALA A 196 29.12 -8.62 12.34
C ALA A 196 27.65 -8.38 12.71
N PHE A 197 26.70 -9.03 12.03
CA PHE A 197 25.28 -8.95 12.39
C PHE A 197 25.01 -9.55 13.78
N GLN A 198 25.62 -10.69 14.11
CA GLN A 198 25.51 -11.32 15.43
C GLN A 198 26.02 -10.39 16.54
N GLU A 199 27.17 -9.74 16.32
CA GLU A 199 27.73 -8.76 17.26
C GLU A 199 26.81 -7.55 17.46
N GLU A 200 26.25 -6.99 16.38
CA GLU A 200 25.28 -5.90 16.48
C GLU A 200 24.00 -6.34 17.22
N CYS A 201 23.57 -7.61 17.09
CA CYS A 201 22.45 -8.15 17.87
C CYS A 201 22.75 -8.25 19.37
N ARG A 202 23.97 -8.66 19.75
CA ARG A 202 24.42 -8.70 21.16
C ARG A 202 24.48 -7.30 21.76
N LYS A 203 25.13 -6.35 21.06
CA LYS A 203 25.12 -4.92 21.43
C LYS A 203 23.71 -4.36 21.52
N GLY A 204 22.81 -4.88 20.70
CA GLY A 204 21.39 -4.58 20.69
C GLY A 204 20.63 -5.07 21.93
N LYS A 205 21.20 -5.91 22.80
CA LYS A 205 20.48 -6.63 23.86
C LYS A 205 19.29 -7.44 23.32
N LEU A 206 19.48 -8.03 22.12
CA LEU A 206 18.55 -8.98 21.53
C LEU A 206 18.93 -10.42 21.86
N VAL A 207 20.21 -10.67 22.12
CA VAL A 207 20.73 -11.94 22.63
C VAL A 207 21.17 -11.70 24.07
N HIS A 208 20.69 -12.52 24.99
CA HIS A 208 21.26 -12.58 26.33
C HIS A 208 22.54 -13.40 26.24
N GLU A 209 23.67 -12.82 26.62
CA GLU A 209 24.86 -13.62 26.94
C GLU A 209 24.56 -14.33 28.26
N GLU A 210 24.55 -15.67 28.22
CA GLU A 210 24.72 -16.49 29.44
C GLU A 210 26.13 -16.30 30.00
#